data_AF-A0A432XDK8-F1
#
_entry.id   AF-A0A432XDK8-F1
#
_cell.length_a   1.000
_cell.length_b   1.000
_cell.length_c   1.000
_cell.angle_alpha   90.00
_cell.angle_beta   90.00
_cell.angle_gamma   90.00
#
_symmetry.space_group_name_H-M   'P 1'
#
loop_
_entity.id
_entity.type
_entity.pdbx_description
1 polymer ?
#
loop_
_entity_poly.entity_id
_entity_poly.type
_entity_poly.pdbx_seq_one_letter_code
_entity_poly.pdbx_strand_id
1 'polypeptide(L)'
;MVIADTLKRYVETLAAFREYWQFVSFSAVCDSLGNTDPLLALAPSELRLALEQLSDDDVEYLDANIDALNAFFAPWFNDVMALPPITSNAQLSPSMLEEQPFWLSNNIGGRKLAQIRAFLGQIPADTGTAIEWCAGKGHLGRLLAFTRAQPVISVEWQAQLCQAGQALAENLQLAQRFVHANVITDTQRLAPELNQASQALALHACGDLHHRLITQAAAAHCQQIYIAPCCYHLTKEVPYQGLSSAATQQLHQHQLTFSAHDLKLAVQAQVTAGQRVAKLRQTEVHWRLAYQCLRESLTGDTHYKPLNSVNKKWFAGAFADFAQWAAQQHQLELPAQCDWPRYLAEGQQRMQRVARLELLRHVFRRPLECLLVLDRAAWLEEQGYNVTIVEFCDYQQTPRNFLLKAQRR
;
A
#
# COMPACT_ATOMS: atom_id res chain seq x y z
N MET A 1 22.40 -12.26 -5.21
CA MET A 1 21.88 -12.80 -3.94
C MET A 1 20.62 -13.57 -4.29
N VAL A 2 20.47 -14.81 -3.80
CA VAL A 2 19.29 -15.63 -4.15
C VAL A 2 18.06 -14.99 -3.49
N ILE A 3 16.97 -14.81 -4.25
CA ILE A 3 15.75 -14.14 -3.77
C ILE A 3 15.20 -14.86 -2.52
N ALA A 4 15.22 -16.20 -2.52
CA ALA A 4 14.81 -17.01 -1.38
C ALA A 4 15.61 -16.75 -0.09
N ASP A 5 16.93 -16.61 -0.16
CA ASP A 5 17.76 -16.31 1.02
C ASP A 5 17.47 -14.91 1.58
N THR A 6 17.20 -13.97 0.68
CA THR A 6 16.81 -12.61 1.04
C THR A 6 15.46 -12.61 1.74
N LEU A 7 14.48 -13.28 1.14
CA LEU A 7 13.13 -13.46 1.69
C LEU A 7 13.18 -14.06 3.10
N LYS A 8 13.99 -15.11 3.29
CA LYS A 8 14.21 -15.72 4.61
C LYS A 8 14.66 -14.70 5.65
N ARG A 9 15.68 -13.88 5.35
CA ARG A 9 16.15 -12.83 6.27
C ARG A 9 15.04 -11.84 6.64
N TYR A 10 14.25 -11.39 5.67
CA TYR A 10 13.13 -10.50 5.93
C TYR A 10 12.08 -11.15 6.84
N VAL A 11 11.73 -12.42 6.60
CA VAL A 11 10.78 -13.16 7.46
C VAL A 11 11.31 -13.31 8.88
N GLU A 12 12.56 -13.74 9.04
CA GLU A 12 13.23 -13.91 10.33
C GLU A 12 13.23 -12.61 11.15
N THR A 13 13.66 -11.51 10.54
CA THR A 13 13.70 -10.20 11.20
C THR A 13 12.29 -9.71 11.54
N LEU A 14 11.34 -9.79 10.62
CA LEU A 14 9.96 -9.34 10.88
C LEU A 14 9.30 -10.17 11.99
N ALA A 15 9.54 -11.48 12.03
CA ALA A 15 9.04 -12.36 13.08
C ALA A 15 9.67 -12.02 14.45
N ALA A 16 10.97 -11.72 14.48
CA ALA A 16 11.68 -11.36 15.71
C ALA A 16 11.13 -10.07 16.34
N PHE A 17 10.75 -9.09 15.51
CA PHE A 17 10.21 -7.80 15.97
C PHE A 17 8.68 -7.70 15.88
N ARG A 18 7.94 -8.82 15.77
CA ARG A 18 6.48 -8.82 15.56
C ARG A 18 5.70 -8.02 16.60
N GLU A 19 6.16 -7.99 17.84
CA GLU A 19 5.52 -7.22 18.92
C GLU A 19 5.51 -5.70 18.66
N TYR A 20 6.43 -5.20 17.83
CA TYR A 20 6.59 -3.78 17.50
C TYR A 20 5.76 -3.31 16.30
N TRP A 21 5.11 -4.22 15.57
CA TRP A 21 4.32 -3.85 14.40
C TRP A 21 2.99 -4.58 14.28
N GLN A 22 2.85 -5.77 14.88
CA GLN A 22 1.67 -6.62 14.78
C GLN A 22 0.64 -6.33 15.88
N PHE A 23 0.25 -5.06 15.99
CA PHE A 23 -0.85 -4.60 16.87
C PHE A 23 -1.77 -3.62 16.13
N VAL A 24 -2.65 -2.90 16.84
CA VAL A 24 -3.42 -1.77 16.29
C VAL A 24 -3.26 -0.60 17.26
N SER A 25 -2.51 0.46 16.90
CA SER A 25 -2.20 1.56 17.83
C SER A 25 -3.43 2.17 18.49
N PHE A 26 -4.50 2.39 17.70
CA PHE A 26 -5.75 2.94 18.21
C PHE A 26 -6.36 2.06 19.30
N SER A 27 -6.50 0.74 19.04
CA SER A 27 -7.06 -0.20 20.02
C SER A 27 -6.16 -0.28 21.24
N ALA A 28 -4.85 -0.41 21.01
CA ALA A 28 -3.85 -0.51 22.06
C ALA A 28 -3.99 0.67 23.04
N VAL A 29 -4.02 1.92 22.56
CA VAL A 29 -4.18 3.10 23.44
C VAL A 29 -5.50 3.08 24.21
N CYS A 30 -6.60 2.67 23.56
CA CYS A 30 -7.91 2.63 24.19
C CYS A 30 -8.01 1.53 25.26
N ASP A 31 -7.48 0.35 24.99
CA ASP A 31 -7.60 -0.84 25.84
C ASP A 31 -6.65 -0.81 27.05
N SER A 32 -5.75 0.18 27.14
CA SER A 32 -4.79 0.31 28.24
C SER A 32 -5.41 0.81 29.55
N LEU A 33 -5.41 -0.04 30.58
CA LEU A 33 -5.85 0.34 31.93
C LEU A 33 -4.81 1.25 32.63
N GLY A 34 -5.24 2.43 33.09
CA GLY A 34 -4.43 3.28 33.96
C GLY A 34 -3.31 4.07 33.29
N ASN A 35 -3.45 4.44 32.01
CA ASN A 35 -2.45 5.20 31.25
C ASN A 35 -1.08 4.51 31.08
N THR A 36 -0.97 3.20 31.34
CA THR A 36 0.21 2.43 30.96
C THR A 36 0.15 2.20 29.45
N ASP A 37 0.86 3.04 28.70
CA ASP A 37 0.91 2.90 27.25
C ASP A 37 1.32 1.48 26.86
N PRO A 38 0.56 0.77 26.00
CA PRO A 38 0.90 -0.58 25.56
C PRO A 38 2.26 -0.69 24.87
N LEU A 39 2.89 0.44 24.50
CA LEU A 39 4.30 0.51 24.14
C LEU A 39 5.24 -0.21 25.14
N LEU A 40 4.81 -0.45 26.39
CA LEU A 40 5.74 -0.49 27.52
C LEU A 40 5.73 -1.73 28.41
N ALA A 41 4.90 -2.74 28.11
CA ALA A 41 5.05 -4.01 28.81
C ALA A 41 6.36 -4.73 28.41
N LEU A 42 6.84 -4.51 27.17
CA LEU A 42 7.99 -5.20 26.56
C LEU A 42 9.04 -4.22 25.97
N ALA A 43 8.63 -2.97 25.70
CA ALA A 43 9.43 -1.77 25.46
C ALA A 43 10.71 -1.61 26.31
N PRO A 44 11.97 -1.65 25.80
CA PRO A 44 13.11 -1.12 26.56
C PRO A 44 12.82 0.28 27.09
N SER A 45 13.19 0.55 28.34
CA SER A 45 12.93 1.83 29.01
C SER A 45 13.51 3.03 28.26
N GLU A 46 14.61 2.84 27.55
CA GLU A 46 15.23 3.89 26.74
C GLU A 46 14.37 4.29 25.53
N LEU A 47 13.79 3.33 24.83
CA LEU A 47 12.90 3.59 23.68
C LEU A 47 11.64 4.33 24.12
N ARG A 48 11.07 3.91 25.25
CA ARG A 48 9.93 4.59 25.91
C ARG A 48 10.21 6.06 26.14
N LEU A 49 11.30 6.35 26.86
CA LEU A 49 11.68 7.71 27.22
C LEU A 49 11.94 8.55 25.97
N ALA A 50 12.58 7.98 24.96
CA ALA A 50 12.81 8.66 23.68
C ALA A 50 11.49 9.05 22.99
N LEU A 51 10.49 8.16 22.97
CA LEU A 51 9.18 8.44 22.37
C LEU A 51 8.36 9.47 23.18
N GLU A 52 8.44 9.43 24.51
CA GLU A 52 7.78 10.39 25.41
C GLU A 52 8.34 11.80 25.27
N GLN A 53 9.63 11.94 24.93
CA GLN A 53 10.31 13.21 24.75
C GLN A 53 10.03 13.88 23.40
N LEU A 54 9.47 13.14 22.42
CA LEU A 54 9.12 13.72 21.12
C LEU A 54 8.05 14.80 21.30
N SER A 55 8.27 15.97 20.72
CA SER A 55 7.22 16.97 20.52
C SER A 55 6.26 16.54 19.40
N ASP A 56 5.11 17.20 19.28
CA ASP A 56 4.17 16.91 18.19
C ASP A 56 4.78 17.27 16.81
N ASP A 57 5.66 18.29 16.75
CA ASP A 57 6.39 18.67 15.54
C ASP A 57 7.43 17.60 15.15
N ASP A 58 8.13 17.01 16.14
CA ASP A 58 9.06 15.90 15.88
C ASP A 58 8.32 14.69 15.32
N VAL A 59 7.13 14.38 15.86
CA VAL A 59 6.30 13.26 15.38
C VAL A 59 5.87 13.49 13.93
N GLU A 60 5.43 14.70 13.58
CA GLU A 60 5.05 15.03 12.20
C GLU A 60 6.26 14.92 11.25
N TYR A 61 7.42 15.43 11.67
CA TYR A 61 8.65 15.34 10.88
C TYR A 61 9.08 13.89 10.64
N LEU A 62 9.09 13.06 11.68
CA LEU A 62 9.46 11.64 11.58
C LEU A 62 8.47 10.83 10.75
N ASP A 63 7.16 11.05 10.85
CA ASP A 63 6.18 10.33 10.00
C ASP A 63 6.31 10.70 8.52
N ALA A 64 6.73 11.93 8.22
CA ALA A 64 6.91 12.42 6.86
C ALA A 64 8.27 12.06 6.22
N ASN A 65 9.28 11.72 7.03
CA ASN A 65 10.65 11.49 6.57
C ASN A 65 11.17 10.11 6.99
N ILE A 66 11.19 9.17 6.04
CA ILE A 66 11.62 7.78 6.29
C ILE A 66 13.08 7.67 6.75
N ASP A 67 13.97 8.53 6.25
CA ASP A 67 15.38 8.50 6.62
C ASP A 67 15.57 8.98 8.06
N ALA A 68 14.87 10.05 8.45
CA ALA A 68 14.86 10.55 9.82
C ALA A 68 14.22 9.54 10.79
N LEU A 69 13.11 8.91 10.37
CA LEU A 69 12.46 7.83 11.13
C LEU A 69 13.43 6.67 11.38
N ASN A 70 14.08 6.19 10.32
CA ASN A 70 15.03 5.09 10.42
C ASN A 70 16.23 5.45 11.29
N ALA A 71 16.76 6.66 11.16
CA ALA A 71 17.86 7.15 11.99
C ALA A 71 17.48 7.23 13.48
N PHE A 72 16.28 7.72 13.80
CA PHE A 72 15.77 7.78 15.17
C PHE A 72 15.68 6.38 15.79
N PHE A 73 15.18 5.41 15.03
CA PHE A 73 14.91 4.06 15.53
C PHE A 73 16.09 3.07 15.40
N ALA A 74 17.16 3.43 14.70
CA ALA A 74 18.32 2.57 14.47
C ALA A 74 18.95 1.96 15.76
N PRO A 75 19.02 2.67 16.91
CA PRO A 75 19.58 2.10 18.14
C PRO A 75 18.84 0.86 18.64
N TRP A 76 17.54 0.74 18.36
CA TRP A 76 16.69 -0.36 18.84
C TRP A 76 16.36 -1.39 17.75
N PHE A 77 16.38 -1.00 16.48
CA PHE A 77 16.01 -1.85 15.35
C PHE A 77 17.14 -2.00 14.32
N ASN A 78 18.39 -2.09 14.78
CA ASN A 78 19.56 -2.21 13.91
C ASN A 78 19.44 -3.38 12.91
N ASP A 79 18.88 -4.52 13.31
CA ASP A 79 18.68 -5.67 12.43
C ASP A 79 17.67 -5.37 11.30
N VAL A 80 16.67 -4.53 11.57
CA VAL A 80 15.74 -4.04 10.54
C VAL A 80 16.45 -3.10 9.58
N MET A 81 17.30 -2.21 10.09
CA MET A 81 18.09 -1.27 9.27
C MET A 81 19.18 -1.99 8.45
N ALA A 82 19.65 -3.14 8.93
CA ALA A 82 20.66 -3.98 8.28
C ALA A 82 20.05 -4.96 7.26
N LEU A 83 18.72 -4.98 7.09
CA LEU A 83 18.10 -5.80 6.06
C LEU A 83 18.67 -5.45 4.67
N PRO A 84 19.04 -6.45 3.88
CA PRO A 84 19.69 -6.18 2.59
C PRO A 84 18.71 -5.50 1.62
N PRO A 85 19.21 -4.59 0.76
CA PRO A 85 18.38 -4.04 -0.31
C PRO A 85 17.94 -5.15 -1.25
N ILE A 86 16.69 -5.07 -1.73
CA ILE A 86 16.12 -6.05 -2.65
C ILE A 86 16.26 -5.64 -4.11
N THR A 87 16.64 -4.39 -4.36
CA THR A 87 16.75 -3.80 -5.69
C THR A 87 18.12 -4.07 -6.29
N SER A 88 18.13 -4.30 -7.60
CA SER A 88 19.37 -4.24 -8.37
C SER A 88 19.79 -2.78 -8.57
N ASN A 89 21.10 -2.49 -8.51
CA ASN A 89 21.70 -1.17 -8.74
C ASN A 89 21.57 -0.67 -10.20
N ALA A 90 20.48 -0.98 -10.89
CA ALA A 90 20.13 -0.32 -12.13
C ALA A 90 19.69 1.10 -11.76
N GLN A 91 20.59 2.07 -11.94
CA GLN A 91 20.25 3.48 -11.84
C GLN A 91 18.97 3.73 -12.64
N LEU A 92 18.05 4.51 -12.05
CA LEU A 92 16.91 5.08 -12.77
C LEU A 92 17.46 5.72 -14.05
N SER A 93 17.36 5.01 -15.17
CA SER A 93 17.67 5.60 -16.45
C SER A 93 16.57 6.63 -16.65
N PRO A 94 16.89 7.94 -16.72
CA PRO A 94 15.90 8.93 -17.07
C PRO A 94 15.38 8.46 -18.42
N SER A 95 14.13 7.97 -18.47
CA SER A 95 13.55 7.64 -19.74
C SER A 95 13.51 8.97 -20.49
N MET A 96 14.37 9.12 -21.49
CA MET A 96 14.20 10.12 -22.52
C MET A 96 13.00 9.69 -23.37
N LEU A 97 11.84 9.51 -22.74
CA LEU A 97 10.58 9.65 -23.45
C LEU A 97 10.61 11.11 -23.89
N GLU A 98 10.85 11.32 -25.17
CA GLU A 98 10.79 12.62 -25.83
C GLU A 98 9.57 13.40 -25.33
N GLU A 99 9.63 14.73 -25.37
CA GLU A 99 8.49 15.57 -25.00
C GLU A 99 7.24 15.11 -25.75
N GLN A 100 6.36 14.43 -25.01
CA GLN A 100 5.15 13.89 -25.59
C GLN A 100 4.22 15.05 -25.96
N PRO A 101 3.52 14.97 -27.10
CA PRO A 101 2.53 15.97 -27.44
C PRO A 101 1.51 16.15 -26.30
N PHE A 102 1.16 17.38 -25.97
CA PHE A 102 0.30 17.68 -24.81
C PHE A 102 -1.02 16.89 -24.82
N TRP A 103 -1.58 16.68 -26.01
CA TRP A 103 -2.84 15.95 -26.21
C TRP A 103 -2.76 14.48 -25.80
N LEU A 104 -1.58 13.86 -25.84
CA LEU A 104 -1.37 12.48 -25.42
C LEU A 104 -1.46 12.35 -23.88
N SER A 105 -1.07 13.40 -23.19
CA SER A 105 -1.15 13.50 -21.72
C SER A 105 -2.46 14.10 -21.20
N ASN A 106 -3.34 14.61 -22.07
CA ASN A 106 -4.61 15.21 -21.65
C ASN A 106 -5.42 14.26 -20.77
N ASN A 107 -6.01 14.83 -19.72
CA ASN A 107 -6.80 14.15 -18.68
C ASN A 107 -6.02 13.11 -17.84
N ILE A 108 -4.69 13.10 -17.89
CA ILE A 108 -3.85 12.36 -16.94
C ILE A 108 -3.34 13.34 -15.89
N GLY A 109 -3.68 13.13 -14.62
CA GLY A 109 -3.10 13.92 -13.53
C GLY A 109 -1.57 13.79 -13.52
N GLY A 110 -0.85 14.89 -13.30
CA GLY A 110 0.61 14.96 -13.47
C GLY A 110 1.39 13.85 -12.75
N ARG A 111 0.98 13.48 -11.53
CA ARG A 111 1.61 12.36 -10.79
C ARG A 111 1.42 11.00 -11.46
N LYS A 112 0.21 10.71 -11.94
CA LYS A 112 -0.08 9.47 -12.66
C LYS A 112 0.75 9.42 -13.95
N LEU A 113 0.88 10.55 -14.64
CA LEU A 113 1.72 10.66 -15.84
C LEU A 113 3.20 10.40 -15.53
N ALA A 114 3.73 10.98 -14.45
CA ALA A 114 5.10 10.74 -14.01
C ALA A 114 5.37 9.26 -13.71
N GLN A 115 4.46 8.59 -12.98
CA GLN A 115 4.58 7.16 -12.69
C GLN A 115 4.50 6.30 -13.95
N ILE A 116 3.59 6.61 -14.90
CA ILE A 116 3.50 5.90 -16.18
C ILE A 116 4.81 6.04 -16.97
N ARG A 117 5.34 7.26 -17.07
CA ARG A 117 6.61 7.51 -17.78
C ARG A 117 7.77 6.75 -17.14
N ALA A 118 7.88 6.83 -15.82
CA ALA A 118 8.93 6.16 -15.07
C ALA A 118 8.83 4.63 -15.21
N PHE A 119 7.62 4.06 -15.13
CA PHE A 119 7.37 2.64 -15.36
C PHE A 119 7.74 2.21 -16.79
N LEU A 120 7.29 2.95 -17.81
CA LEU A 120 7.66 2.68 -19.20
C LEU A 120 9.18 2.76 -19.40
N GLY A 121 9.84 3.71 -18.76
CA GLY A 121 11.30 3.85 -18.76
C GLY A 121 12.08 2.61 -18.36
N GLN A 122 11.48 1.74 -17.55
CA GLN A 122 12.11 0.50 -17.08
C GLN A 122 11.86 -0.71 -17.98
N ILE A 123 10.95 -0.58 -18.95
CA ILE A 123 10.53 -1.67 -19.83
C ILE A 123 11.32 -1.56 -21.15
N PRO A 124 11.98 -2.62 -21.63
CA PRO A 124 12.66 -2.61 -22.92
C PRO A 124 11.65 -2.43 -24.07
N ALA A 125 12.13 -1.91 -25.20
CA ALA A 125 11.33 -1.94 -26.42
C ALA A 125 11.10 -3.39 -26.87
N ASP A 126 9.90 -3.68 -27.35
CA ASP A 126 9.51 -4.99 -27.86
C ASP A 126 8.57 -4.78 -29.06
N THR A 127 8.62 -5.68 -30.03
CA THR A 127 7.81 -5.61 -31.26
C THR A 127 6.51 -6.41 -31.18
N GLY A 128 6.38 -7.26 -30.17
CA GLY A 128 5.19 -8.05 -29.91
C GLY A 128 4.11 -7.25 -29.18
N THR A 129 2.98 -7.91 -28.96
CA THR A 129 1.83 -7.30 -28.30
C THR A 129 2.06 -7.21 -26.79
N ALA A 130 1.77 -6.05 -26.20
CA ALA A 130 1.69 -5.88 -24.75
C ALA A 130 0.24 -6.02 -24.27
N ILE A 131 0.04 -6.58 -23.08
CA ILE A 131 -1.25 -6.56 -22.37
C ILE A 131 -1.16 -5.63 -21.15
N GLU A 132 -1.99 -4.59 -21.13
CA GLU A 132 -2.15 -3.66 -20.02
C GLU A 132 -3.29 -4.17 -19.12
N TRP A 133 -2.93 -4.59 -17.91
CA TRP A 133 -3.86 -5.16 -16.94
C TRP A 133 -4.48 -4.08 -16.05
N CYS A 134 -5.80 -4.16 -15.83
CA CYS A 134 -6.56 -3.15 -15.08
C CYS A 134 -6.38 -1.75 -15.66
N ALA A 135 -6.62 -1.62 -16.97
CA ALA A 135 -6.26 -0.47 -17.77
C ALA A 135 -6.99 0.84 -17.38
N GLY A 136 -8.19 0.76 -16.81
CA GLY A 136 -9.07 1.92 -16.64
C GLY A 136 -9.33 2.58 -18.00
N LYS A 137 -8.90 3.84 -18.16
CA LYS A 137 -8.97 4.56 -19.44
C LYS A 137 -7.80 4.25 -20.41
N GLY A 138 -6.95 3.28 -20.08
CA GLY A 138 -5.82 2.82 -20.88
C GLY A 138 -4.69 3.83 -21.06
N HIS A 139 -4.36 4.58 -20.02
CA HIS A 139 -3.33 5.62 -20.12
C HIS A 139 -1.91 5.06 -20.30
N LEU A 140 -1.58 3.93 -19.65
CA LEU A 140 -0.26 3.32 -19.80
C LEU A 140 -0.15 2.71 -21.21
N GLY A 141 -1.18 2.00 -21.66
CA GLY A 141 -1.26 1.44 -23.00
C GLY A 141 -1.20 2.49 -24.10
N ARG A 142 -1.90 3.63 -23.91
CA ARG A 142 -1.88 4.76 -24.83
C ARG A 142 -0.48 5.33 -25.03
N LEU A 143 0.24 5.56 -23.93
CA LEU A 143 1.60 6.09 -23.98
C LEU A 143 2.56 5.08 -24.62
N LEU A 144 2.42 3.79 -24.29
CA LEU A 144 3.22 2.73 -24.89
C LEU A 144 3.01 2.62 -26.41
N ALA A 145 1.75 2.55 -26.84
CA ALA A 145 1.38 2.45 -28.25
C ALA A 145 1.90 3.65 -29.06
N PHE A 146 1.81 4.86 -28.51
CA PHE A 146 2.31 6.05 -29.20
C PHE A 146 3.84 6.11 -29.23
N THR A 147 4.49 5.95 -28.08
CA THR A 147 5.95 6.18 -27.96
C THR A 147 6.81 5.07 -28.53
N ARG A 148 6.25 3.85 -28.69
CA ARG A 148 7.00 2.69 -29.17
C ARG A 148 6.39 2.00 -30.39
N ALA A 149 5.26 2.51 -30.89
CA ALA A 149 4.49 1.84 -31.94
C ALA A 149 4.14 0.37 -31.62
N GLN A 150 4.07 0.03 -30.32
CA GLN A 150 3.82 -1.33 -29.87
C GLN A 150 2.32 -1.59 -29.76
N PRO A 151 1.79 -2.70 -30.31
CA PRO A 151 0.38 -3.05 -30.13
C PRO A 151 0.04 -3.32 -28.66
N VAL A 152 -1.09 -2.79 -28.19
CA VAL A 152 -1.55 -2.94 -26.80
C VAL A 152 -2.96 -3.50 -26.69
N ILE A 153 -3.13 -4.48 -25.82
CA ILE A 153 -4.43 -4.99 -25.37
C ILE A 153 -4.69 -4.47 -23.96
N SER A 154 -5.66 -3.57 -23.80
CA SER A 154 -6.03 -2.97 -22.53
C SER A 154 -7.23 -3.70 -21.91
N VAL A 155 -7.01 -4.42 -20.81
CA VAL A 155 -8.06 -5.18 -20.11
C VAL A 155 -8.67 -4.34 -19.01
N GLU A 156 -9.99 -4.16 -19.03
CA GLU A 156 -10.73 -3.38 -18.04
C GLU A 156 -12.13 -3.97 -17.78
N TRP A 157 -12.62 -3.88 -16.54
CA TRP A 157 -13.87 -4.51 -16.13
C TRP A 157 -15.08 -3.56 -16.19
N GLN A 158 -14.86 -2.25 -16.22
CA GLN A 158 -15.92 -1.26 -16.38
C GLN A 158 -16.15 -0.95 -17.86
N ALA A 159 -17.28 -1.40 -18.40
CA ALA A 159 -17.66 -1.18 -19.79
C ALA A 159 -17.54 0.29 -20.26
N GLN A 160 -17.94 1.25 -19.41
CA GLN A 160 -17.85 2.68 -19.72
C GLN A 160 -16.40 3.15 -19.91
N LEU A 161 -15.46 2.62 -19.12
CA LEU A 161 -14.04 2.94 -19.25
C LEU A 161 -13.44 2.30 -20.50
N CYS A 162 -13.82 1.06 -20.83
CA CYS A 162 -13.43 0.42 -22.08
C CYS A 162 -13.89 1.21 -23.30
N GLN A 163 -15.16 1.63 -23.34
CA GLN A 163 -15.72 2.41 -24.46
C GLN A 163 -15.01 3.76 -24.61
N ALA A 164 -14.82 4.48 -23.51
CA ALA A 164 -14.12 5.76 -23.53
C ALA A 164 -12.65 5.63 -23.97
N GLY A 165 -11.97 4.57 -23.52
CA GLY A 165 -10.60 4.28 -23.92
C GLY A 165 -10.49 3.88 -25.40
N GLN A 166 -11.39 3.02 -25.88
CA GLN A 166 -11.44 2.56 -27.27
C GLN A 166 -11.66 3.73 -28.23
N ALA A 167 -12.67 4.56 -27.97
CA ALA A 167 -12.94 5.75 -28.78
C ALA A 167 -11.74 6.71 -28.83
N LEU A 168 -11.01 6.84 -27.72
CA LEU A 168 -9.81 7.68 -27.67
C LEU A 168 -8.65 7.08 -28.47
N ALA A 169 -8.44 5.76 -28.40
CA ALA A 169 -7.43 5.07 -29.19
C ALA A 169 -7.71 5.21 -30.70
N GLU A 170 -8.97 5.05 -31.12
CA GLU A 170 -9.41 5.22 -32.51
C GLU A 170 -9.22 6.65 -33.02
N ASN A 171 -9.66 7.64 -32.22
CA ASN A 171 -9.48 9.06 -32.57
C ASN A 171 -8.01 9.46 -32.73
N LEU A 172 -7.11 8.83 -31.96
CA LEU A 172 -5.67 9.06 -32.02
C LEU A 172 -4.93 8.09 -32.95
N GLN A 173 -5.66 7.19 -33.64
CA GLN A 173 -5.12 6.17 -34.53
C GLN A 173 -4.01 5.31 -33.88
N LEU A 174 -4.19 4.96 -32.60
CA LEU A 174 -3.23 4.17 -31.85
C LEU A 174 -3.52 2.67 -31.99
N ALA A 175 -2.45 1.87 -32.02
CA ALA A 175 -2.52 0.41 -31.98
C ALA A 175 -2.89 -0.11 -30.57
N GLN A 176 -4.00 0.36 -30.02
CA GLN A 176 -4.51 -0.01 -28.71
C GLN A 176 -5.95 -0.47 -28.84
N ARG A 177 -6.28 -1.65 -28.32
CA ARG A 177 -7.66 -2.15 -28.25
C ARG A 177 -8.05 -2.51 -26.83
N PHE A 178 -9.34 -2.36 -26.52
CA PHE A 178 -9.88 -2.67 -25.19
C PHE A 178 -10.60 -4.01 -25.14
N VAL A 179 -10.39 -4.76 -24.06
CA VAL A 179 -11.10 -5.99 -23.74
C VAL A 179 -11.88 -5.76 -22.45
N HIS A 180 -13.21 -5.77 -22.57
CA HIS A 180 -14.10 -5.74 -21.41
C HIS A 180 -14.15 -7.11 -20.74
N ALA A 181 -13.45 -7.25 -19.63
CA ALA A 181 -13.36 -8.50 -18.88
C ALA A 181 -13.02 -8.25 -17.40
N ASN A 182 -13.56 -9.10 -16.54
CA ASN A 182 -13.14 -9.17 -15.15
C ASN A 182 -11.92 -10.10 -15.01
N VAL A 183 -10.77 -9.52 -14.73
CA VAL A 183 -9.49 -10.21 -14.59
C VAL A 183 -9.45 -11.30 -13.51
N ILE A 184 -10.40 -11.29 -12.56
CA ILE A 184 -10.52 -12.31 -11.52
C ILE A 184 -11.35 -13.51 -12.02
N THR A 185 -12.46 -13.27 -12.71
CA THR A 185 -13.45 -14.31 -13.04
C THR A 185 -13.38 -14.81 -14.49
N ASP A 186 -12.91 -13.98 -15.42
CA ASP A 186 -13.01 -14.23 -16.85
C ASP A 186 -11.71 -14.82 -17.42
N THR A 187 -11.05 -15.69 -16.66
CA THR A 187 -9.72 -16.23 -16.98
C THR A 187 -9.67 -16.93 -18.34
N GLN A 188 -10.71 -17.70 -18.69
CA GLN A 188 -10.83 -18.37 -19.99
C GLN A 188 -10.92 -17.38 -21.16
N ARG A 189 -11.59 -16.24 -20.96
CA ARG A 189 -11.71 -15.18 -21.97
C ARG A 189 -10.37 -14.47 -22.19
N LEU A 190 -9.56 -14.35 -21.14
CA LEU A 190 -8.27 -13.66 -21.17
C LEU A 190 -7.12 -14.55 -21.62
N ALA A 191 -7.25 -15.87 -21.51
CA ALA A 191 -6.19 -16.81 -21.89
C ALA A 191 -5.68 -16.62 -23.33
N PRO A 192 -6.51 -16.46 -24.38
CA PRO A 192 -6.02 -16.20 -25.73
C PRO A 192 -5.21 -14.90 -25.83
N GLU A 193 -5.61 -13.85 -25.10
CA GLU A 193 -4.94 -12.55 -25.10
C GLU A 193 -3.56 -12.63 -24.46
N LEU A 194 -3.47 -13.35 -23.34
CA LEU A 194 -2.20 -13.59 -22.65
C LEU A 194 -1.26 -14.48 -23.46
N ASN A 195 -1.78 -15.51 -24.14
CA ASN A 195 -0.99 -16.40 -24.99
C ASN A 195 -0.34 -15.68 -26.18
N GLN A 196 -0.98 -14.61 -26.68
CA GLN A 196 -0.45 -13.79 -27.77
C GLN A 196 0.43 -12.63 -27.28
N ALA A 197 0.38 -12.31 -25.99
CA ALA A 197 1.13 -11.21 -25.42
C ALA A 197 2.60 -11.59 -25.18
N SER A 198 3.49 -10.80 -25.75
CA SER A 198 4.93 -10.82 -25.45
C SER A 198 5.23 -10.23 -24.06
N GLN A 199 4.46 -9.21 -23.66
CA GLN A 199 4.67 -8.47 -22.42
C GLN A 199 3.36 -8.32 -21.65
N ALA A 200 3.39 -8.58 -20.35
CA ALA A 200 2.28 -8.37 -19.42
C ALA A 200 2.60 -7.21 -18.46
N LEU A 201 1.79 -6.15 -18.46
CA LEU A 201 2.07 -4.89 -17.77
C LEU A 201 1.00 -4.55 -16.72
N ALA A 202 1.42 -4.17 -15.51
CA ALA A 202 0.54 -3.58 -14.50
C ALA A 202 1.24 -2.54 -13.62
N LEU A 203 0.74 -1.31 -13.63
CA LEU A 203 1.21 -0.24 -12.74
C LEU A 203 0.35 -0.08 -11.47
N HIS A 204 -0.96 -0.33 -11.56
CA HIS A 204 -1.92 -0.18 -10.46
C HIS A 204 -2.95 -1.30 -10.41
N ALA A 205 -2.49 -2.55 -10.58
CA ALA A 205 -3.31 -3.71 -10.26
C ALA A 205 -3.27 -3.95 -8.74
N CYS A 206 -4.28 -3.50 -8.01
CA CYS A 206 -4.31 -3.55 -6.55
C CYS A 206 -4.67 -4.94 -6.00
N GLY A 207 -3.96 -5.40 -4.96
CA GLY A 207 -4.32 -6.63 -4.23
C GLY A 207 -4.43 -7.85 -5.14
N ASP A 208 -5.51 -8.64 -5.04
CA ASP A 208 -5.67 -9.87 -5.83
C ASP A 208 -5.54 -9.65 -7.36
N LEU A 209 -5.73 -8.42 -7.86
CA LEU A 209 -5.58 -8.08 -9.27
C LEU A 209 -4.14 -8.29 -9.78
N HIS A 210 -3.12 -7.89 -9.01
CA HIS A 210 -1.72 -8.13 -9.41
C HIS A 210 -1.35 -9.61 -9.33
N HIS A 211 -1.94 -10.35 -8.38
CA HIS A 211 -1.72 -11.79 -8.26
C HIS A 211 -2.30 -12.54 -9.45
N ARG A 212 -3.49 -12.13 -9.90
CA ARG A 212 -4.11 -12.69 -11.11
C ARG A 212 -3.29 -12.43 -12.36
N LEU A 213 -2.67 -11.26 -12.52
CA LEU A 213 -1.74 -11.03 -13.62
C LEU A 213 -0.55 -11.99 -13.55
N ILE A 214 0.14 -12.04 -12.40
CA ILE A 214 1.32 -12.88 -12.20
C ILE A 214 1.02 -14.35 -12.54
N THR A 215 -0.06 -14.88 -11.98
CA THR A 215 -0.44 -16.29 -12.14
C THR A 215 -0.91 -16.61 -13.56
N GLN A 216 -1.76 -15.78 -14.16
CA GLN A 216 -2.28 -16.05 -15.51
C GLN A 216 -1.23 -15.82 -16.60
N ALA A 217 -0.39 -14.78 -16.49
CA ALA A 217 0.68 -14.53 -17.46
C ALA A 217 1.76 -15.62 -17.38
N ALA A 218 2.10 -16.10 -16.19
CA ALA A 218 3.03 -17.22 -16.03
C ALA A 218 2.48 -18.52 -16.62
N ALA A 219 1.20 -18.83 -16.37
CA ALA A 219 0.52 -20.00 -16.94
C ALA A 219 0.41 -19.94 -18.48
N ALA A 220 0.26 -18.74 -19.04
CA ALA A 220 0.28 -18.48 -20.48
C ALA A 220 1.70 -18.44 -21.08
N HIS A 221 2.75 -18.64 -20.27
CA HIS A 221 4.15 -18.54 -20.68
C HIS A 221 4.51 -17.20 -21.36
N CYS A 222 3.91 -16.11 -20.89
CA CYS A 222 4.22 -14.76 -21.36
C CYS A 222 5.72 -14.50 -21.24
N GLN A 223 6.36 -13.94 -22.27
CA GLN A 223 7.82 -13.82 -22.29
C GLN A 223 8.34 -12.87 -21.20
N GLN A 224 7.59 -11.79 -20.96
CA GLN A 224 7.99 -10.75 -20.02
C GLN A 224 6.81 -10.30 -19.16
N ILE A 225 7.04 -10.15 -17.86
CA ILE A 225 6.06 -9.65 -16.91
C ILE A 225 6.66 -8.45 -16.17
N TYR A 226 5.97 -7.31 -16.24
CA TYR A 226 6.35 -6.06 -15.59
C TYR A 226 5.23 -5.61 -14.68
N ILE A 227 5.46 -5.67 -13.37
CA ILE A 227 4.42 -5.40 -12.40
C ILE A 227 4.93 -4.54 -11.24
N ALA A 228 4.23 -3.44 -11.00
CA ALA A 228 4.36 -2.60 -9.81
C ALA A 228 3.19 -2.96 -8.85
N PRO A 229 3.36 -3.96 -7.97
CA PRO A 229 2.32 -4.36 -7.04
C PRO A 229 1.99 -3.23 -6.06
N CYS A 230 0.72 -3.08 -5.71
CA CYS A 230 0.28 -2.11 -4.71
C CYS A 230 -0.96 -2.61 -3.96
N CYS A 231 -1.25 -1.98 -2.81
CA CYS A 231 -2.45 -2.26 -2.01
C CYS A 231 -2.61 -3.73 -1.60
N TYR A 232 -1.56 -4.32 -1.03
CA TYR A 232 -1.49 -5.72 -0.60
C TYR A 232 -2.64 -6.19 0.30
N HIS A 233 -3.20 -5.28 1.11
CA HIS A 233 -4.36 -5.53 1.98
C HIS A 233 -5.69 -5.79 1.25
N LEU A 234 -5.78 -5.49 -0.06
CA LEU A 234 -6.98 -5.74 -0.87
C LEU A 234 -6.97 -7.19 -1.40
N THR A 235 -6.81 -8.13 -0.49
CA THR A 235 -6.82 -9.57 -0.77
C THR A 235 -7.92 -10.26 0.01
N LYS A 236 -8.51 -11.31 -0.58
CA LYS A 236 -9.45 -12.19 0.12
C LYS A 236 -8.73 -13.27 0.95
N GLU A 237 -7.45 -13.50 0.68
CA GLU A 237 -6.65 -14.56 1.32
C GLU A 237 -6.01 -14.03 2.60
N VAL A 238 -6.83 -13.96 3.66
CA VAL A 238 -6.38 -13.63 5.02
C VAL A 238 -6.68 -14.79 5.98
N PRO A 239 -5.72 -15.22 6.82
CA PRO A 239 -4.36 -14.69 6.93
C PRO A 239 -3.51 -14.97 5.68
N TYR A 240 -2.60 -14.06 5.34
CA TYR A 240 -1.68 -14.25 4.21
C TYR A 240 -0.74 -15.42 4.49
N GLN A 241 -0.62 -16.35 3.54
CA GLN A 241 0.14 -17.60 3.71
C GLN A 241 1.41 -17.69 2.85
N GLY A 242 1.72 -16.63 2.08
CA GLY A 242 2.80 -16.67 1.09
C GLY A 242 2.31 -17.19 -0.27
N LEU A 243 2.90 -16.67 -1.34
CA LEU A 243 2.60 -17.08 -2.72
C LEU A 243 3.58 -18.18 -3.18
N SER A 244 4.87 -17.98 -2.91
CA SER A 244 5.97 -18.91 -3.21
C SER A 244 6.08 -20.03 -2.17
N SER A 245 6.60 -21.19 -2.59
CA SER A 245 6.88 -22.29 -1.67
C SER A 245 7.85 -21.86 -0.56
N ALA A 246 8.85 -21.04 -0.91
CA ALA A 246 9.80 -20.48 0.03
C ALA A 246 9.13 -19.58 1.08
N ALA A 247 8.27 -18.65 0.68
CA ALA A 247 7.54 -17.81 1.63
C ALA A 247 6.65 -18.65 2.54
N THR A 248 5.86 -19.56 1.98
CA THR A 248 4.96 -20.42 2.75
C THR A 248 5.71 -21.19 3.83
N GLN A 249 6.85 -21.78 3.48
CA GLN A 249 7.69 -22.51 4.43
C GLN A 249 8.23 -21.59 5.53
N GLN A 250 8.81 -20.43 5.17
CA GLN A 250 9.42 -19.51 6.14
C GLN A 250 8.36 -18.92 7.08
N LEU A 251 7.23 -18.47 6.55
CA LEU A 251 6.13 -17.93 7.36
C LEU A 251 5.60 -18.97 8.35
N HIS A 252 5.40 -20.21 7.90
CA HIS A 252 4.99 -21.31 8.77
C HIS A 252 6.06 -21.62 9.86
N GLN A 253 7.32 -21.73 9.47
CA GLN A 253 8.43 -22.03 10.39
C GLN A 253 8.56 -20.99 11.52
N HIS A 254 8.36 -19.71 11.19
CA HIS A 254 8.43 -18.60 12.15
C HIS A 254 7.10 -18.26 12.82
N GLN A 255 6.04 -19.03 12.52
CA GLN A 255 4.67 -18.78 13.00
C GLN A 255 4.21 -17.34 12.73
N LEU A 256 4.63 -16.80 11.58
CA LEU A 256 4.33 -15.44 11.17
C LEU A 256 3.12 -15.45 10.23
N THR A 257 2.01 -14.87 10.70
CA THR A 257 0.77 -14.75 9.91
C THR A 257 0.44 -13.27 9.75
N PHE A 258 -0.16 -12.89 8.62
CA PHE A 258 -0.57 -11.50 8.41
C PHE A 258 -2.08 -11.38 8.27
N SER A 259 -2.68 -10.56 9.12
CA SER A 259 -4.06 -10.12 8.97
C SER A 259 -4.19 -9.07 7.86
N ALA A 260 -5.43 -8.72 7.49
CA ALA A 260 -5.68 -7.57 6.62
C ALA A 260 -5.12 -6.26 7.18
N HIS A 261 -5.06 -6.13 8.51
CA HIS A 261 -4.50 -4.94 9.17
C HIS A 261 -2.98 -4.87 8.99
N ASP A 262 -2.30 -6.00 9.13
CA ASP A 262 -0.84 -6.08 8.98
C ASP A 262 -0.43 -5.79 7.54
N LEU A 263 -1.15 -6.36 6.56
CA LEU A 263 -0.93 -6.03 5.15
C LEU A 263 -1.23 -4.57 4.82
N LYS A 264 -2.11 -3.92 5.59
CA LYS A 264 -2.42 -2.50 5.40
C LYS A 264 -1.25 -1.63 5.85
N LEU A 265 -0.51 -2.03 6.89
CA LEU A 265 0.68 -1.32 7.36
C LEU A 265 1.69 -1.13 6.22
N ALA A 266 1.94 -2.17 5.42
CA ALA A 266 2.84 -2.11 4.25
C ALA A 266 2.49 -1.01 3.22
N VAL A 267 1.25 -0.48 3.23
CA VAL A 267 0.80 0.54 2.27
C VAL A 267 0.33 1.85 2.92
N GLN A 268 0.56 2.03 4.22
CA GLN A 268 0.10 3.20 4.97
C GLN A 268 0.94 4.46 4.74
N ALA A 269 2.13 4.34 4.15
CA ALA A 269 2.96 5.50 3.83
C ALA A 269 2.21 6.51 2.93
N GLN A 270 2.18 7.77 3.36
CA GLN A 270 1.51 8.87 2.67
C GLN A 270 2.49 10.02 2.43
N VAL A 271 2.98 10.15 1.20
CA VAL A 271 3.86 11.27 0.79
C VAL A 271 3.12 12.33 -0.03
N THR A 272 1.80 12.19 -0.18
CA THR A 272 1.07 12.93 -1.22
C THR A 272 -0.29 13.49 -0.84
N ALA A 273 -0.72 13.34 0.41
CA ALA A 273 -1.98 13.91 0.87
C ALA A 273 -1.86 15.43 0.97
N GLY A 274 -2.77 16.18 0.34
CA GLY A 274 -2.82 17.63 0.51
C GLY A 274 -3.21 18.01 1.95
N GLN A 275 -2.77 19.19 2.41
CA GLN A 275 -2.99 19.68 3.79
C GLN A 275 -4.44 19.55 4.26
N ARG A 276 -5.42 19.86 3.39
CA ARG A 276 -6.85 19.72 3.71
C ARG A 276 -7.24 18.28 4.05
N VAL A 277 -6.71 17.30 3.30
CA VAL A 277 -7.00 15.87 3.53
C VAL A 277 -6.31 15.38 4.80
N ALA A 278 -5.09 15.83 5.05
CA ALA A 278 -4.35 15.53 6.29
C ALA A 278 -5.12 16.06 7.51
N LYS A 279 -5.56 17.33 7.49
CA LYS A 279 -6.35 17.94 8.58
C LYS A 279 -7.66 17.19 8.85
N LEU A 280 -8.41 16.83 7.80
CA LEU A 280 -9.64 16.05 7.97
C LEU A 280 -9.37 14.67 8.60
N ARG A 281 -8.26 14.02 8.25
CA ARG A 281 -7.86 12.74 8.84
C ARG A 281 -7.48 12.90 10.32
N GLN A 282 -6.75 13.96 10.67
CA GLN A 282 -6.43 14.29 12.05
C GLN A 282 -7.70 14.54 12.87
N THR A 283 -8.64 15.34 12.36
CA THR A 283 -9.95 15.56 13.00
C THR A 283 -10.72 14.25 13.18
N GLU A 284 -10.74 13.36 12.18
CA GLU A 284 -11.39 12.06 12.29
C GLU A 284 -10.79 11.20 13.42
N VAL A 285 -9.46 11.10 13.49
CA VAL A 285 -8.80 10.32 14.53
C VAL A 285 -9.08 10.92 15.91
N HIS A 286 -8.91 12.25 16.05
CA HIS A 286 -9.16 12.97 17.29
C HIS A 286 -10.58 12.75 17.80
N TRP A 287 -11.58 12.93 16.95
CA TRP A 287 -12.98 12.82 17.35
C TRP A 287 -13.38 11.39 17.68
N ARG A 288 -12.84 10.39 16.98
CA ARG A 288 -13.06 8.98 17.33
C ARG A 288 -12.49 8.65 18.70
N LEU A 289 -11.32 9.20 19.06
CA LEU A 289 -10.71 9.03 20.38
C LEU A 289 -11.47 9.79 21.46
N ALA A 290 -11.91 11.01 21.18
CA ALA A 290 -12.74 11.78 22.12
C ALA A 290 -14.07 11.07 22.41
N TYR A 291 -14.71 10.51 21.39
CA TYR A 291 -15.92 9.71 21.56
C TYR A 291 -15.65 8.40 22.32
N GLN A 292 -14.50 7.75 22.10
CA GLN A 292 -14.09 6.61 22.91
C GLN A 292 -14.05 6.98 24.40
N CYS A 293 -13.40 8.08 24.77
CA CYS A 293 -13.33 8.53 26.17
C CYS A 293 -14.73 8.79 26.76
N LEU A 294 -15.62 9.42 25.99
CA LEU A 294 -17.01 9.61 26.38
C LEU A 294 -17.72 8.28 26.64
N ARG A 295 -17.58 7.32 25.72
CA ARG A 295 -18.21 6.00 25.87
C ARG A 295 -17.76 5.31 27.15
N GLU A 296 -16.46 5.24 27.39
CA GLU A 296 -15.90 4.59 28.58
C GLU A 296 -16.44 5.23 29.86
N SER A 297 -16.52 6.56 29.89
CA SER A 297 -17.08 7.31 31.02
C SER A 297 -18.56 7.02 31.26
N LEU A 298 -19.33 6.68 30.22
CA LEU A 298 -20.77 6.39 30.31
C LEU A 298 -21.05 4.93 30.65
N THR A 299 -20.27 4.00 30.09
CA THR A 299 -20.55 2.56 30.20
C THR A 299 -19.71 1.85 31.25
N GLY A 300 -18.59 2.44 31.68
CA GLY A 300 -17.57 1.77 32.50
C GLY A 300 -16.78 0.69 31.75
N ASP A 301 -17.07 0.45 30.47
CA ASP A 301 -16.36 -0.50 29.62
C ASP A 301 -15.20 0.18 28.90
N THR A 302 -13.98 -0.21 29.25
CA THR A 302 -12.74 0.36 28.72
C THR A 302 -12.32 -0.24 27.38
N HIS A 303 -12.95 -1.31 26.90
CA HIS A 303 -12.56 -1.94 25.64
C HIS A 303 -12.94 -1.07 24.44
N TYR A 304 -12.06 -1.03 23.44
CA TYR A 304 -12.29 -0.36 22.17
C TYR A 304 -13.45 -0.98 21.41
N LYS A 305 -14.41 -0.14 21.02
CA LYS A 305 -15.55 -0.52 20.19
C LYS A 305 -15.52 0.29 18.90
N PRO A 306 -15.26 -0.34 17.74
CA PRO A 306 -15.16 0.38 16.49
C PRO A 306 -16.49 1.00 16.07
N LEU A 307 -16.38 2.11 15.33
CA LEU A 307 -17.50 2.74 14.63
C LEU A 307 -17.41 2.43 13.14
N ASN A 308 -18.56 2.36 12.48
CA ASN A 308 -18.64 2.16 11.04
C ASN A 308 -17.92 3.27 10.25
N SER A 309 -17.61 2.98 8.98
CA SER A 309 -17.10 3.99 8.05
C SER A 309 -18.17 5.07 7.84
N VAL A 310 -17.75 6.33 7.83
CA VAL A 310 -18.67 7.48 7.79
C VAL A 310 -18.23 8.51 6.76
N ASN A 311 -19.18 9.27 6.23
CA ASN A 311 -18.89 10.34 5.28
C ASN A 311 -18.05 11.45 5.95
N LYS A 312 -17.03 11.94 5.24
CA LYS A 312 -16.11 12.97 5.73
C LYS A 312 -16.78 14.28 6.14
N LYS A 313 -18.04 14.54 5.73
CA LYS A 313 -18.81 15.73 6.13
C LYS A 313 -18.95 15.88 7.64
N TRP A 314 -18.97 14.77 8.40
CA TRP A 314 -19.08 14.83 9.85
C TRP A 314 -17.90 15.57 10.47
N PHE A 315 -16.68 15.32 9.97
CA PHE A 315 -15.45 15.93 10.46
C PHE A 315 -15.25 17.40 10.02
N ALA A 316 -16.22 17.98 9.34
CA ALA A 316 -16.25 19.41 9.03
C ALA A 316 -17.25 20.20 9.91
N GLY A 317 -18.05 19.52 10.74
CA GLY A 317 -19.07 20.12 11.61
C GLY A 317 -18.59 20.32 13.05
N ALA A 318 -19.49 20.10 14.02
CA ALA A 318 -19.15 20.10 15.43
C ALA A 318 -18.97 18.68 15.99
N PHE A 319 -18.12 18.53 17.01
CA PHE A 319 -17.88 17.24 17.67
C PHE A 319 -19.15 16.66 18.29
N ALA A 320 -20.04 17.51 18.82
CA ALA A 320 -21.30 17.07 19.42
C ALA A 320 -22.19 16.31 18.42
N ASP A 321 -22.29 16.78 17.17
CA ASP A 321 -23.08 16.11 16.13
C ASP A 321 -22.48 14.73 15.80
N PHE A 322 -21.16 14.65 15.69
CA PHE A 322 -20.46 13.37 15.49
C PHE A 322 -20.66 12.42 16.67
N ALA A 323 -20.56 12.92 17.91
CA ALA A 323 -20.75 12.12 19.12
C ALA A 323 -22.17 11.56 19.21
N GLN A 324 -23.20 12.33 18.83
CA GLN A 324 -24.58 11.86 18.75
C GLN A 324 -24.74 10.74 17.71
N TRP A 325 -24.19 10.93 16.51
CA TRP A 325 -24.19 9.89 15.49
C TRP A 325 -23.48 8.60 15.98
N ALA A 326 -22.33 8.76 16.62
CA ALA A 326 -21.55 7.65 17.13
C ALA A 326 -22.28 6.89 18.27
N ALA A 327 -22.92 7.62 19.19
CA ALA A 327 -23.73 7.07 20.26
C ALA A 327 -24.93 6.28 19.71
N GLN A 328 -25.61 6.79 18.68
CA GLN A 328 -26.68 6.07 17.99
C GLN A 328 -26.19 4.75 17.38
N GLN A 329 -25.00 4.72 16.77
CA GLN A 329 -24.41 3.48 16.25
C GLN A 329 -24.14 2.45 17.35
N HIS A 330 -23.77 2.91 18.55
CA HIS A 330 -23.51 2.05 19.70
C HIS A 330 -24.73 1.81 20.60
N GLN A 331 -25.89 2.39 20.25
CA GLN A 331 -27.14 2.33 21.01
C GLN A 331 -26.99 2.89 22.44
N LEU A 332 -26.31 4.03 22.56
CA LEU A 332 -26.08 4.73 23.82
C LEU A 332 -26.88 6.02 23.87
N GLU A 333 -27.48 6.29 25.03
CA GLU A 333 -28.11 7.57 25.32
C GLU A 333 -27.06 8.53 25.89
N LEU A 334 -26.92 9.69 25.26
CA LEU A 334 -26.02 10.73 25.75
C LEU A 334 -26.75 11.60 26.79
N PRO A 335 -26.06 12.01 27.88
CA PRO A 335 -26.61 12.99 28.82
C PRO A 335 -27.07 14.28 28.12
N ALA A 336 -28.08 14.95 28.69
CA ALA A 336 -28.58 16.22 28.17
C ALA A 336 -27.51 17.32 28.12
N GLN A 337 -26.53 17.24 29.03
CA GLN A 337 -25.35 18.09 29.05
C GLN A 337 -24.10 17.20 29.11
N CYS A 338 -23.29 17.26 28.05
CA CYS A 338 -21.99 16.60 28.01
C CYS A 338 -20.87 17.64 28.05
N ASP A 339 -19.81 17.33 28.78
CA ASP A 339 -18.59 18.12 28.82
C ASP A 339 -17.73 17.84 27.56
N TRP A 340 -18.16 18.40 26.42
CA TRP A 340 -17.45 18.23 25.15
C TRP A 340 -15.98 18.67 25.21
N PRO A 341 -15.63 19.83 25.82
CA PRO A 341 -14.24 20.26 25.94
C PRO A 341 -13.35 19.24 26.67
N ARG A 342 -13.85 18.63 27.76
CA ARG A 342 -13.13 17.58 28.47
C ARG A 342 -12.81 16.40 27.57
N TYR A 343 -13.81 15.82 26.89
CA TYR A 343 -13.58 14.62 26.06
C TYR A 343 -12.72 14.92 24.83
N LEU A 344 -12.79 16.13 24.27
CA LEU A 344 -11.86 16.57 23.24
C LEU A 344 -10.42 16.66 23.76
N ALA A 345 -10.20 17.18 24.97
CA ALA A 345 -8.87 17.23 25.57
C ALA A 345 -8.31 15.82 25.87
N GLU A 346 -9.12 14.93 26.45
CA GLU A 346 -8.75 13.53 26.69
C GLU A 346 -8.45 12.78 25.37
N GLY A 347 -9.28 12.99 24.35
CA GLY A 347 -9.08 12.43 23.02
C GLY A 347 -7.79 12.93 22.35
N GLN A 348 -7.40 14.19 22.58
CA GLN A 348 -6.15 14.75 22.07
C GLN A 348 -4.94 14.08 22.71
N GLN A 349 -4.96 13.84 24.03
CA GLN A 349 -3.89 13.12 24.73
C GLN A 349 -3.74 11.69 24.20
N ARG A 350 -4.85 10.99 23.93
CA ARG A 350 -4.80 9.66 23.30
C ARG A 350 -4.28 9.73 21.87
N MET A 351 -4.62 10.78 21.12
CA MET A 351 -4.14 10.94 19.73
C MET A 351 -2.62 11.09 19.68
N GLN A 352 -2.04 11.85 20.61
CA GLN A 352 -0.60 12.01 20.76
C GLN A 352 0.11 10.67 21.03
N ARG A 353 -0.48 9.83 21.90
CA ARG A 353 0.02 8.48 22.19
C ARG A 353 -0.08 7.56 20.97
N VAL A 354 -1.24 7.55 20.29
CA VAL A 354 -1.44 6.79 19.04
C VAL A 354 -0.40 7.20 17.99
N ALA A 355 -0.12 8.49 17.82
CA ALA A 355 0.84 8.96 16.82
C ALA A 355 2.27 8.44 17.08
N ARG A 356 2.71 8.41 18.34
CA ARG A 356 4.02 7.86 18.75
C ARG A 356 4.11 6.35 18.54
N LEU A 357 3.04 5.62 18.87
CA LEU A 357 2.91 4.19 18.56
C LEU A 357 2.94 3.90 17.05
N GLU A 358 2.33 4.78 16.26
CA GLU A 358 2.35 4.66 14.80
C GLU A 358 3.78 4.83 14.26
N LEU A 359 4.59 5.78 14.74
CA LEU A 359 5.99 5.92 14.33
C LEU A 359 6.78 4.61 14.47
N LEU A 360 6.61 3.92 15.60
CA LEU A 360 7.23 2.62 15.85
C LEU A 360 6.87 1.61 14.75
N ARG A 361 5.57 1.49 14.42
CA ARG A 361 5.08 0.60 13.37
C ARG A 361 5.57 1.02 11.99
N HIS A 362 5.74 2.32 11.78
CA HIS A 362 6.10 2.88 10.49
C HIS A 362 7.50 2.45 10.02
N VAL A 363 8.40 2.14 10.96
CA VAL A 363 9.71 1.51 10.68
C VAL A 363 9.55 0.22 9.86
N PHE A 364 8.48 -0.53 10.08
CA PHE A 364 8.24 -1.82 9.45
C PHE A 364 7.48 -1.74 8.12
N ARG A 365 6.98 -0.56 7.71
CA ARG A 365 6.23 -0.38 6.45
C ARG A 365 7.00 -0.91 5.23
N ARG A 366 8.24 -0.44 5.05
CA ARG A 366 9.08 -0.81 3.90
C ARG A 366 9.59 -2.25 4.00
N PRO A 367 10.06 -2.76 5.16
CA PRO A 367 10.38 -4.17 5.33
C PRO A 367 9.22 -5.12 5.00
N LEU A 368 7.98 -4.80 5.41
CA LEU A 368 6.80 -5.59 5.08
C LEU A 368 6.52 -5.59 3.58
N GLU A 369 6.61 -4.44 2.92
CA GLU A 369 6.50 -4.35 1.46
C GLU A 369 7.57 -5.18 0.75
N CYS A 370 8.83 -5.10 1.20
CA CYS A 370 9.93 -5.88 0.64
C CYS A 370 9.66 -7.39 0.72
N LEU A 371 9.19 -7.90 1.88
CA LEU A 371 8.81 -9.31 2.02
C LEU A 371 7.76 -9.71 0.98
N LEU A 372 6.72 -8.89 0.80
CA LEU A 372 5.63 -9.17 -0.13
C LEU A 372 6.09 -9.12 -1.60
N VAL A 373 7.05 -8.24 -1.94
CA VAL A 373 7.67 -8.18 -3.27
C VAL A 373 8.58 -9.37 -3.51
N LEU A 374 9.43 -9.72 -2.53
CA LEU A 374 10.33 -10.87 -2.60
C LEU A 374 9.57 -12.18 -2.77
N ASP A 375 8.43 -12.34 -2.09
CA ASP A 375 7.58 -13.51 -2.24
C ASP A 375 7.04 -13.67 -3.68
N ARG A 376 6.54 -12.57 -4.28
CA ARG A 376 6.12 -12.57 -5.69
C ARG A 376 7.28 -12.87 -6.64
N ALA A 377 8.46 -12.35 -6.34
CA ALA A 377 9.66 -12.60 -7.13
C ALA A 377 10.08 -14.07 -7.04
N ALA A 378 10.09 -14.65 -5.83
CA ALA A 378 10.40 -16.06 -5.60
C ALA A 378 9.41 -16.97 -6.34
N TRP A 379 8.11 -16.65 -6.29
CA TRP A 379 7.10 -17.42 -7.01
C TRP A 379 7.32 -17.38 -8.53
N LEU A 380 7.65 -16.21 -9.09
CA LEU A 380 8.00 -16.09 -10.51
C LEU A 380 9.26 -16.89 -10.88
N GLU A 381 10.28 -16.94 -10.00
CA GLU A 381 11.44 -17.81 -10.19
C GLU A 381 11.07 -19.30 -10.19
N GLU A 382 10.15 -19.72 -9.32
CA GLU A 382 9.58 -21.08 -9.29
C GLU A 382 8.83 -21.41 -10.60
N GLN A 383 8.22 -20.40 -11.25
CA GLN A 383 7.59 -20.54 -12.57
C GLN A 383 8.57 -20.47 -13.76
N GLY A 384 9.89 -20.46 -13.51
CA GLY A 384 10.90 -20.47 -14.57
C GLY A 384 11.22 -19.09 -15.15
N TYR A 385 11.06 -18.02 -14.37
CA TYR A 385 11.51 -16.67 -14.76
C TYR A 385 12.84 -16.31 -14.11
N ASN A 386 13.59 -15.44 -14.78
CA ASN A 386 14.63 -14.62 -14.19
C ASN A 386 14.00 -13.31 -13.73
N VAL A 387 14.10 -13.00 -12.44
CA VAL A 387 13.41 -11.86 -11.84
C VAL A 387 14.42 -10.82 -11.37
N THR A 388 14.16 -9.56 -11.72
CA THR A 388 14.89 -8.39 -11.23
C THR A 388 13.89 -7.45 -10.56
N ILE A 389 14.25 -6.95 -9.38
CA ILE A 389 13.48 -5.92 -8.67
C ILE A 389 14.22 -4.58 -8.83
N VAL A 390 13.48 -3.53 -9.17
CA VAL A 390 14.00 -2.15 -9.25
C VAL A 390 13.03 -1.20 -8.56
N GLU A 391 13.53 -0.03 -8.17
CA GLU A 391 12.68 1.12 -7.89
C GLU A 391 12.47 1.87 -9.21
N PHE A 392 11.23 1.92 -9.70
CA PHE A 392 10.95 2.52 -11.01
C PHE A 392 10.79 4.05 -10.96
N CYS A 393 10.56 4.62 -9.78
CA CYS A 393 10.44 6.06 -9.55
C CYS A 393 10.87 6.43 -8.13
N ASP A 394 11.01 7.73 -7.89
CA ASP A 394 11.31 8.29 -6.57
C ASP A 394 10.19 7.99 -5.55
N TYR A 395 10.57 7.66 -4.31
CA TYR A 395 9.64 7.37 -3.21
C TYR A 395 8.61 8.49 -2.98
N GLN A 396 8.99 9.75 -3.17
CA GLN A 396 8.12 10.91 -3.03
C GLN A 396 7.03 10.99 -4.11
N GLN A 397 7.20 10.29 -5.25
CA GLN A 397 6.13 10.15 -6.23
C GLN A 397 5.11 9.10 -5.80
N THR A 398 5.58 7.97 -5.27
CA THR A 398 4.77 6.93 -4.64
C THR A 398 5.67 6.06 -3.74
N PRO A 399 5.28 5.78 -2.49
CA PRO A 399 6.03 4.87 -1.63
C PRO A 399 6.10 3.45 -2.21
N ARG A 400 5.04 3.07 -2.95
CA ARG A 400 4.98 1.78 -3.66
C ARG A 400 5.64 1.95 -5.02
N ASN A 401 6.97 2.05 -5.01
CA ASN A 401 7.80 2.31 -6.18
C ASN A 401 8.59 1.09 -6.66
N PHE A 402 8.33 -0.11 -6.12
CA PHE A 402 8.95 -1.33 -6.62
C PHE A 402 8.33 -1.78 -7.95
N LEU A 403 9.18 -2.27 -8.86
CA LEU A 403 8.82 -2.92 -10.10
C LEU A 403 9.52 -4.28 -10.17
N LEU A 404 8.73 -5.33 -10.31
CA LEU A 404 9.18 -6.67 -10.67
C LEU A 404 9.30 -6.76 -12.20
N LYS A 405 10.51 -7.08 -12.67
CA LYS A 405 10.82 -7.37 -14.07
C LYS A 405 11.13 -8.85 -14.18
N ALA A 406 10.24 -9.64 -14.76
CA ALA A 406 10.42 -11.07 -14.92
C ALA A 406 10.54 -11.42 -16.41
N GLN A 407 11.61 -12.12 -16.77
CA GLN A 407 11.89 -12.61 -18.12
C GLN A 407 11.89 -14.13 -18.08
N ARG A 408 11.11 -14.78 -18.95
CA ARG A 408 11.09 -16.25 -19.03
C ARG A 408 12.47 -16.79 -19.40
N ARG A 409 12.90 -17.88 -18.74
CA ARG A 409 14.19 -18.55 -18.97
C ARG A 409 14.26 -19.27 -20.31
#